data_AF-R9KJJ4-F1
#
_entry.id   AF-R9KJJ4-F1
#
_cell.length_a   1.000
_cell.length_b   1.000
_cell.length_c   1.000
_cell.angle_alpha   90.00
_cell.angle_beta   90.00
_cell.angle_gamma   90.00
#
_symmetry.space_group_name_H-M   'P 1'
#
loop_
_entity.id
_entity.type
_entity.pdbx_description
1 polymer ?
#
loop_
_entity_poly.entity_id
_entity_poly.type
_entity_poly.pdbx_seq_one_letter_code
_entity_poly.pdbx_strand_id
1 'polypeptide(L)'
;MRKATNRTSYKEVCALYEATGRTDYRLQTVNDIKVIHGFDILETTGYEDLTEEQKETFVAYVLKHLNSVGMNTRITMFPYSVHYVREISLLSAETWCEEDQRNYREELGREYLIVKANGKTKKWKKFFYEEGTENKVDSRRETEFLRVDWKYGTGREWFHVSKELSYY
;
A
#
# COMPACT_ATOMS: atom_id res chain seq x y z
N MET A 1 9.12 -5.38 17.19
CA MET A 1 9.23 -4.25 16.25
C MET A 1 10.21 -4.67 15.15
N ARG A 2 9.73 -4.99 13.93
CA ARG A 2 10.64 -5.33 12.82
C ARG A 2 11.47 -4.10 12.47
N LYS A 3 12.79 -4.22 12.56
CA LYS A 3 13.70 -3.12 12.21
C LYS A 3 13.64 -2.89 10.71
N ALA A 4 13.89 -1.65 10.29
CA ALA A 4 14.32 -1.39 8.92
C ALA A 4 15.50 -2.32 8.61
N THR A 5 15.71 -2.60 7.33
CA THR A 5 16.87 -3.35 6.83
C THR A 5 18.09 -3.06 7.71
N ASN A 6 18.75 -4.09 8.26
CA ASN A 6 19.96 -3.86 9.05
C ASN A 6 21.14 -3.36 8.17
N ARG A 7 20.88 -3.16 6.88
CA ARG A 7 21.85 -2.81 5.85
C ARG A 7 21.51 -1.41 5.38
N THR A 8 22.24 -0.43 5.89
CA THR A 8 22.08 0.99 5.53
C THR A 8 23.26 1.51 4.70
N SER A 9 24.28 0.68 4.47
CA SER A 9 25.48 1.03 3.73
C SER A 9 25.28 0.82 2.22
N TYR A 10 25.34 1.92 1.46
CA TYR A 10 25.27 1.90 0.00
C TYR A 10 26.29 0.92 -0.61
N LYS A 11 27.54 1.00 -0.15
CA LYS A 11 28.64 0.19 -0.68
C LYS A 11 28.42 -1.30 -0.43
N GLU A 12 27.95 -1.68 0.76
CA GLU A 12 27.68 -3.08 1.10
C GLU A 12 26.52 -3.65 0.27
N VAL A 13 25.44 -2.88 0.12
CA VAL A 13 24.28 -3.32 -0.66
C VAL A 13 24.64 -3.45 -2.14
N CYS A 14 25.39 -2.51 -2.72
CA CYS A 14 25.88 -2.64 -4.10
C CYS A 14 26.76 -3.89 -4.30
N ALA A 15 27.65 -4.17 -3.36
CA ALA A 15 28.48 -5.39 -3.41
C ALA A 15 27.61 -6.67 -3.36
N LEU A 16 26.50 -6.67 -2.62
CA LEU A 16 25.56 -7.79 -2.59
C LEU A 16 24.80 -7.98 -3.91
N TYR A 17 24.43 -6.89 -4.58
CA TYR A 17 23.87 -6.97 -5.94
C TYR A 17 24.85 -7.65 -6.89
N GLU A 18 26.12 -7.22 -6.89
CA GLU A 18 27.15 -7.81 -7.75
C GLU A 18 27.44 -9.27 -7.41
N ALA A 19 27.57 -9.60 -6.11
CA ALA A 19 27.81 -10.97 -5.64
C ALA A 19 26.66 -11.94 -5.95
N THR A 20 25.43 -11.42 -6.12
CA THR A 20 24.25 -12.21 -6.52
C THR A 20 24.01 -12.21 -8.03
N GLY A 21 24.94 -11.65 -8.82
CA GLY A 21 24.83 -11.60 -10.29
C GLY A 21 23.83 -10.56 -10.81
N ARG A 22 23.41 -9.61 -9.97
CA ARG A 22 22.49 -8.51 -10.31
C ARG A 22 23.28 -7.24 -10.64
N THR A 23 24.11 -7.31 -11.68
CA THR A 23 25.00 -6.20 -12.09
C THR A 23 24.25 -5.00 -12.67
N ASP A 24 22.99 -5.17 -13.08
CA ASP A 24 22.09 -4.09 -13.47
C ASP A 24 21.40 -3.41 -12.27
N TYR A 25 21.71 -3.85 -11.05
CA TYR A 25 21.11 -3.40 -9.79
C TYR A 25 19.58 -3.53 -9.75
N ARG A 26 19.00 -4.53 -10.43
CA ARG A 26 17.56 -4.82 -10.42
C ARG A 26 17.23 -6.08 -9.62
N LEU A 27 16.19 -5.98 -8.81
CA LEU A 27 15.59 -7.11 -8.10
C LEU A 27 14.67 -7.87 -9.07
N GLN A 28 14.78 -9.18 -9.14
CA GLN A 28 13.94 -10.04 -9.97
C GLN A 28 13.03 -10.94 -9.12
N THR A 29 13.48 -11.31 -7.93
CA THR A 29 12.78 -12.29 -7.08
C THR A 29 12.63 -11.80 -5.64
N VAL A 30 11.69 -12.40 -4.91
CA VAL A 30 11.58 -12.24 -3.45
C VAL A 30 12.88 -12.60 -2.74
N ASN A 31 13.57 -13.64 -3.22
CA ASN A 31 14.85 -14.06 -2.66
C ASN A 31 15.93 -12.99 -2.82
N ASP A 32 15.92 -12.23 -3.92
CA ASP A 32 16.85 -11.12 -4.10
C ASP A 32 16.64 -10.07 -2.99
N ILE A 33 15.38 -9.73 -2.66
CA ILE A 33 15.06 -8.79 -1.58
C ILE A 33 15.61 -9.33 -0.25
N LYS A 34 15.37 -10.61 0.04
CA LYS A 34 15.83 -11.26 1.27
C LYS A 34 17.35 -11.29 1.38
N VAL A 35 18.03 -11.69 0.32
CA VAL A 35 19.49 -11.85 0.30
C VAL A 35 20.23 -10.52 0.23
N ILE A 36 19.68 -9.50 -0.43
CA ILE A 36 20.35 -8.20 -0.66
C ILE A 36 19.94 -7.15 0.38
N HIS A 37 18.65 -7.05 0.68
CA HIS A 37 18.11 -6.04 1.60
C HIS A 37 17.83 -6.59 3.01
N GLY A 38 17.86 -7.91 3.20
CA GLY A 38 17.85 -8.51 4.53
C GLY A 38 16.45 -8.56 5.18
N PHE A 39 15.37 -8.52 4.40
CA PHE A 39 14.01 -8.70 4.89
C PHE A 39 13.18 -9.60 3.96
N ASP A 40 12.22 -10.29 4.54
CA ASP A 40 11.30 -11.16 3.81
C ASP A 40 9.93 -10.46 3.67
N ILE A 41 9.51 -10.21 2.43
CA ILE A 41 8.25 -9.52 2.16
C ILE A 41 7.04 -10.43 2.37
N LEU A 42 7.22 -11.76 2.33
CA LEU A 42 6.14 -12.72 2.59
C LEU A 42 5.75 -12.73 4.06
N GLU A 43 6.63 -12.21 4.93
CA GLU A 43 6.31 -12.06 6.32
C GLU A 43 5.58 -10.76 6.63
N THR A 44 5.39 -9.85 5.66
CA THR A 44 4.77 -8.52 5.86
C THR A 44 3.45 -8.62 6.62
N THR A 45 3.23 -7.72 7.58
CA THR A 45 2.01 -7.72 8.41
C THR A 45 0.77 -7.69 7.52
N GLY A 46 -0.13 -8.67 7.67
CA GLY A 46 -1.35 -8.79 6.88
C GLY A 46 -1.22 -9.57 5.56
N TYR A 47 -0.02 -9.98 5.16
CA TYR A 47 0.18 -10.80 3.95
C TYR A 47 -0.53 -12.17 4.03
N GLU A 48 -0.55 -12.79 5.21
CA GLU A 48 -1.24 -14.05 5.46
C GLU A 48 -2.75 -13.98 5.27
N ASP A 49 -3.34 -12.79 5.42
CA ASP A 49 -4.77 -12.56 5.29
C ASP A 49 -5.21 -12.37 3.82
N LEU A 50 -4.28 -12.33 2.86
CA LEU A 50 -4.53 -12.13 1.44
C LEU A 50 -4.89 -13.43 0.71
N THR A 51 -5.66 -13.34 -0.37
CA THR A 51 -5.82 -14.43 -1.34
C THR A 51 -4.53 -14.65 -2.15
N GLU A 52 -4.37 -15.81 -2.79
CA GLU A 52 -3.17 -16.08 -3.62
C GLU A 52 -2.99 -15.06 -4.75
N GLU A 53 -4.06 -14.64 -5.41
CA GLU A 53 -4.01 -13.59 -6.45
C GLU A 53 -3.54 -12.23 -5.88
N GLN A 54 -4.01 -11.87 -4.69
CA GLN A 54 -3.59 -10.65 -4.00
C GLN A 54 -2.13 -10.71 -3.56
N LYS A 55 -1.67 -11.89 -3.13
CA LYS A 55 -0.26 -12.15 -2.79
C LYS A 55 0.65 -12.00 -4.00
N GLU A 56 0.27 -12.54 -5.15
CA GLU A 56 1.00 -12.37 -6.42
C GLU A 56 1.09 -10.90 -6.81
N THR A 57 -0.04 -10.18 -6.74
CA THR A 57 -0.12 -8.74 -7.02
C THR A 57 0.80 -7.94 -6.09
N PHE A 58 0.79 -8.27 -4.79
CA PHE A 58 1.67 -7.65 -3.79
C PHE A 58 3.15 -7.85 -4.14
N VAL A 59 3.57 -9.09 -4.42
CA VAL A 59 4.96 -9.43 -4.74
C VAL A 59 5.42 -8.67 -5.99
N ALA A 60 4.62 -8.71 -7.06
CA ALA A 60 4.93 -8.00 -8.30
C ALA A 60 5.05 -6.48 -8.08
N TYR A 61 4.13 -5.90 -7.33
CA TYR A 61 4.17 -4.47 -6.98
C TYR A 61 5.42 -4.12 -6.16
N VAL A 62 5.76 -4.88 -5.12
CA VAL A 62 6.92 -4.60 -4.25
C VAL A 62 8.23 -4.66 -5.04
N LEU A 63 8.40 -5.65 -5.92
CA LEU A 63 9.56 -5.74 -6.80
C LEU A 63 9.64 -4.53 -7.75
N LYS A 64 8.51 -4.16 -8.38
CA LYS A 64 8.45 -2.99 -9.28
C LYS A 64 8.78 -1.70 -8.53
N HIS A 65 8.19 -1.48 -7.35
CA HIS A 65 8.35 -0.26 -6.57
C HIS A 65 9.76 -0.11 -6.00
N LEU A 66 10.36 -1.19 -5.47
CA LEU A 66 11.76 -1.15 -5.05
C LEU A 66 12.68 -0.82 -6.23
N ASN A 67 12.41 -1.38 -7.41
CA ASN A 67 13.18 -1.11 -8.62
C ASN A 67 12.96 0.30 -9.20
N SER A 68 11.84 0.96 -8.93
CA SER A 68 11.54 2.31 -9.44
C SER A 68 12.20 3.42 -8.64
N VAL A 69 12.72 3.13 -7.44
CA VAL A 69 13.41 4.11 -6.59
C VAL A 69 14.93 3.92 -6.63
N GLY A 70 15.65 5.02 -6.39
CA GLY A 70 17.11 5.02 -6.27
C GLY A 70 17.61 4.20 -5.07
N MET A 71 18.86 3.74 -5.15
CA MET A 71 19.46 2.84 -4.15
C MET A 71 19.42 3.40 -2.73
N ASN A 72 19.72 4.68 -2.51
CA ASN A 72 19.65 5.31 -1.18
C ASN A 72 18.27 5.18 -0.54
N THR A 73 17.20 5.39 -1.31
CA THR A 73 15.82 5.21 -0.85
C THR A 73 15.55 3.73 -0.59
N ARG A 74 15.84 2.89 -1.59
CA ARG A 74 15.60 1.43 -1.55
C ARG A 74 16.17 0.77 -0.31
N ILE A 75 17.39 1.12 0.05
CA ILE A 75 18.12 0.60 1.22
C ILE A 75 17.38 0.88 2.52
N THR A 76 16.69 2.01 2.64
CA THR A 76 15.96 2.41 3.86
C THR A 76 14.47 2.07 3.82
N MET A 77 14.00 1.51 2.71
CA MET A 77 12.59 1.32 2.42
C MET A 77 12.17 -0.15 2.60
N PHE A 78 11.04 -0.39 3.25
CA PHE A 78 10.44 -1.72 3.35
C PHE A 78 8.91 -1.65 3.50
N PRO A 79 8.16 -2.66 3.02
CA PRO A 79 6.74 -2.75 3.24
C PRO A 79 6.47 -3.08 4.71
N TYR A 80 5.71 -2.21 5.38
CA TYR A 80 5.40 -2.33 6.81
C TYR A 80 4.14 -3.18 7.04
N SER A 81 3.11 -2.96 6.23
CA SER A 81 1.86 -3.72 6.23
C SER A 81 1.25 -3.79 4.84
N VAL A 82 0.49 -4.86 4.59
CA VAL A 82 -0.35 -5.01 3.41
C VAL A 82 -1.72 -5.54 3.83
N HIS A 83 -2.77 -4.92 3.32
CA HIS A 83 -4.15 -5.35 3.57
C HIS A 83 -4.97 -5.19 2.30
N TYR A 84 -5.82 -6.17 2.00
CA TYR A 84 -6.93 -5.93 1.10
C TYR A 84 -7.99 -5.15 1.87
N VAL A 85 -8.33 -3.96 1.37
CA VAL A 85 -9.18 -3.00 2.06
C VAL A 85 -10.40 -2.67 1.24
N ARG A 86 -11.54 -2.54 1.92
CA ARG A 86 -12.73 -1.89 1.41
C ARG A 86 -12.76 -0.47 1.99
N GLU A 87 -12.54 0.51 1.13
CA GLU A 87 -12.75 1.92 1.41
C GLU A 87 -14.21 2.26 1.15
N ILE A 88 -14.84 2.91 2.11
CA ILE A 88 -16.23 3.36 2.06
C ILE A 88 -16.21 4.89 2.17
N SER A 89 -16.41 5.59 1.05
CA SER A 89 -16.66 7.03 1.04
C SER A 89 -18.04 7.28 1.64
N LEU A 90 -18.10 8.13 2.67
CA LEU A 90 -19.34 8.57 3.31
C LEU A 90 -19.79 9.87 2.63
N LEU A 91 -20.93 9.85 1.95
CA LEU A 91 -21.35 10.95 1.08
C LEU A 91 -22.57 11.68 1.63
N SER A 92 -22.61 13.00 1.45
CA SER A 92 -23.78 13.82 1.75
C SER A 92 -24.92 13.58 0.75
N ALA A 93 -26.07 14.19 1.06
CA ALA A 93 -27.18 14.28 0.13
C ALA A 93 -26.77 15.07 -1.11
N GLU A 94 -27.40 14.74 -2.23
CA GLU A 94 -27.12 15.37 -3.52
C GLU A 94 -27.51 16.85 -3.50
N THR A 95 -26.57 17.71 -3.89
CA THR A 95 -26.72 19.16 -3.91
C THR A 95 -26.44 19.69 -5.32
N TRP A 96 -27.27 20.62 -5.79
CA TRP A 96 -27.06 21.29 -7.07
C TRP A 96 -25.95 22.34 -6.95
N CYS A 97 -24.94 22.27 -7.80
CA CYS A 97 -23.93 23.31 -7.95
C CYS A 97 -24.31 24.21 -9.13
N GLU A 98 -24.58 25.49 -8.86
CA GLU A 98 -24.89 26.47 -9.91
C GLU A 98 -23.66 26.77 -10.79
N GLU A 99 -22.44 26.73 -10.24
CA GLU A 99 -21.22 27.00 -11.01
C GLU A 99 -20.92 25.88 -12.01
N ASP A 100 -20.98 24.62 -11.55
CA ASP A 100 -20.70 23.44 -12.38
C ASP A 100 -21.92 22.97 -13.19
N GLN A 101 -23.10 23.56 -12.98
CA GLN A 101 -24.38 23.16 -13.59
C GLN A 101 -24.65 21.64 -13.48
N ARG A 102 -24.32 21.07 -12.33
CA ARG A 102 -24.48 19.63 -12.06
C ARG A 102 -24.75 19.37 -10.58
N ASN A 103 -25.36 18.22 -10.32
CA ASN A 103 -25.43 17.70 -8.98
C ASN A 103 -24.08 17.13 -8.53
N TYR A 104 -23.74 17.36 -7.26
CA TYR A 104 -22.60 16.75 -6.61
C TYR A 104 -22.97 16.24 -5.23
N ARG A 105 -22.11 15.38 -4.69
CA ARG A 105 -22.16 14.90 -3.31
C ARG A 105 -20.83 15.22 -2.67
N GLU A 106 -20.87 15.79 -1.48
CA GLU A 106 -19.66 16.05 -0.70
C GLU A 106 -19.22 14.74 -0.03
N GLU A 107 -17.92 14.46 -0.07
CA GLU A 107 -17.36 13.38 0.74
C GLU A 107 -17.20 13.89 2.17
N LEU A 108 -17.99 13.36 3.09
CA LEU A 108 -18.03 13.73 4.50
C LEU A 108 -16.97 13.01 5.33
N GLY A 109 -16.47 11.87 4.83
CA GLY A 109 -15.50 11.05 5.55
C GLY A 109 -15.23 9.72 4.86
N ARG A 110 -14.41 8.89 5.50
CA ARG A 110 -14.05 7.56 5.02
C ARG A 110 -14.09 6.53 6.13
N GLU A 111 -14.54 5.34 5.78
CA GLU A 111 -14.43 4.13 6.59
C GLU A 111 -13.61 3.08 5.84
N TYR A 112 -12.69 2.42 6.54
CA TYR A 112 -11.83 1.37 6.01
C TYR A 112 -12.12 0.06 6.75
N LEU A 113 -12.42 -0.97 5.98
CA LEU A 113 -12.51 -2.35 6.46
C LEU A 113 -11.38 -3.17 5.85
N ILE A 114 -10.73 -4.01 6.64
CA ILE A 114 -9.83 -5.05 6.12
C ILE A 114 -10.68 -6.25 5.71
N VAL A 115 -10.51 -6.73 4.49
CA VAL A 115 -11.19 -7.90 3.95
C VAL A 115 -10.18 -9.05 3.89
N LYS A 116 -10.44 -10.12 4.65
CA LYS A 116 -9.58 -11.32 4.69
C LYS A 116 -9.90 -12.28 3.55
N ALA A 117 -8.99 -13.19 3.25
CA ALA A 117 -9.14 -14.23 2.22
C ALA A 117 -10.39 -15.11 2.41
N ASN A 118 -10.86 -15.29 3.64
CA ASN A 118 -12.09 -16.03 3.96
C ASN A 118 -13.37 -15.19 3.87
N GLY A 119 -13.30 -13.97 3.33
CA GLY A 119 -14.42 -13.04 3.21
C GLY A 119 -14.80 -12.32 4.50
N LYS A 120 -14.19 -12.65 5.66
CA LYS A 120 -14.46 -11.93 6.91
C LYS A 120 -13.88 -10.53 6.84
N THR A 121 -14.64 -9.57 7.35
CA THR A 121 -14.22 -8.18 7.43
C THR A 121 -13.85 -7.77 8.85
N LYS A 122 -12.89 -6.86 8.98
CA LYS A 122 -12.49 -6.25 10.25
C LYS A 122 -12.52 -4.73 10.10
N LYS A 123 -13.30 -4.05 10.95
CA LYS A 123 -13.27 -2.58 11.04
C LYS A 123 -11.85 -2.12 11.37
N TRP A 124 -11.34 -1.17 10.60
CA TRP A 124 -9.98 -0.69 10.78
C TRP A 124 -9.91 0.78 11.19
N LYS A 125 -10.47 1.67 10.37
CA LYS A 125 -10.48 3.12 10.63
C LYS A 125 -11.77 3.72 10.13
N LYS A 126 -12.28 4.72 10.84
CA LYS A 126 -13.37 5.57 10.39
C LYS A 126 -13.08 6.98 10.85
N PHE A 127 -13.21 7.94 9.96
CA PHE A 127 -13.08 9.35 10.29
C PHE A 127 -14.00 10.18 9.41
N PHE A 128 -14.33 11.35 9.91
CA PHE A 128 -15.01 12.40 9.18
C PHE A 128 -14.04 13.54 8.92
N TYR A 129 -14.25 14.26 7.82
CA TYR A 129 -13.63 15.57 7.61
C TYR A 129 -14.29 16.60 8.52
N GLU A 130 -13.75 17.83 8.58
CA GLU A 130 -14.09 18.81 9.62
C GLU A 130 -15.60 19.04 9.84
N GLU A 131 -16.41 19.01 8.79
CA GLU A 131 -17.86 19.22 8.87
C GLU A 131 -18.71 17.93 8.79
N GLY A 132 -18.06 16.78 8.63
CA GLY A 132 -18.71 15.49 8.45
C GLY A 132 -19.21 14.90 9.77
N THR A 133 -20.42 14.35 9.76
CA THR A 133 -20.96 13.56 10.88
C THR A 133 -21.84 12.43 10.34
N GLU A 134 -22.05 11.37 11.11
CA GLU A 134 -22.84 10.21 10.67
C GLU A 134 -24.27 10.61 10.28
N ASN A 135 -24.88 11.56 10.99
CA ASN A 135 -26.25 12.02 10.73
C ASN A 135 -26.40 12.75 9.39
N LYS A 136 -25.29 13.23 8.80
CA LYS A 136 -25.28 13.89 7.48
C LYS A 136 -25.06 12.90 6.33
N VAL A 137 -24.75 11.63 6.62
CA VAL A 137 -24.47 10.62 5.60
C VAL A 137 -25.78 10.14 4.96
N ASP A 138 -25.92 10.41 3.66
CA ASP A 138 -27.06 9.98 2.85
C ASP A 138 -26.74 8.69 2.08
N SER A 139 -25.53 8.60 1.51
CA SER A 139 -25.10 7.42 0.76
C SER A 139 -23.66 7.02 1.05
N ARG A 140 -23.31 5.81 0.62
CA ARG A 140 -21.98 5.22 0.79
C ARG A 140 -21.51 4.67 -0.54
N ARG A 141 -20.26 4.92 -0.91
CA ARG A 141 -19.62 4.36 -2.10
C ARG A 141 -18.45 3.49 -1.67
N GLU A 142 -18.43 2.25 -2.15
CA GLU A 142 -17.42 1.27 -1.78
C GLU A 142 -16.43 1.04 -2.92
N THR A 143 -15.15 0.98 -2.58
CA THR A 143 -14.05 0.59 -3.47
C THR A 143 -13.14 -0.38 -2.75
N GLU A 144 -12.79 -1.50 -3.39
CA GLU A 144 -11.87 -2.49 -2.81
C GLU A 144 -10.52 -2.46 -3.52
N PHE A 145 -9.44 -2.54 -2.74
CA PHE A 145 -8.09 -2.54 -3.29
C PHE A 145 -7.05 -3.10 -2.34
N LEU A 146 -5.87 -3.41 -2.87
CA LEU A 146 -4.73 -3.79 -2.05
C LEU A 146 -4.02 -2.52 -1.56
N ARG A 147 -3.99 -2.29 -0.26
CA ARG A 147 -3.24 -1.18 0.35
C ARG A 147 -1.90 -1.71 0.85
N VAL A 148 -0.81 -1.05 0.43
CA VAL A 148 0.54 -1.33 0.95
C VAL A 148 1.04 -0.11 1.69
N ASP A 149 1.26 -0.22 2.99
CA ASP A 149 1.91 0.81 3.79
C ASP A 149 3.42 0.57 3.79
N TRP A 150 4.18 1.57 3.39
CA TRP A 150 5.63 1.58 3.35
C TRP A 150 6.20 2.40 4.50
N LYS A 151 7.42 2.03 4.88
CA LYS A 151 8.27 2.85 5.73
C LYS A 151 9.58 3.12 4.99
N TYR A 152 9.98 4.38 4.94
CA TYR A 152 11.28 4.83 4.43
C TYR A 152 11.82 5.90 5.38
N GLY A 153 13.06 5.73 5.86
CA GLY A 153 13.62 6.60 6.90
C GLY A 153 12.70 6.75 8.12
N THR A 154 12.29 8.00 8.43
CA THR A 154 11.34 8.32 9.51
C THR A 154 9.88 8.39 9.06
N GLY A 155 9.63 8.40 7.74
CA GLY A 155 8.30 8.57 7.14
C GLY A 155 7.51 7.27 7.01
N ARG A 156 6.20 7.41 6.82
CA ARG A 156 5.30 6.34 6.40
C ARG A 156 4.40 6.87 5.29
N GLU A 157 4.23 6.07 4.27
CA GLU A 157 3.33 6.36 3.16
C GLU A 157 2.56 5.10 2.81
N TRP A 158 1.43 5.24 2.13
CA TRP A 158 0.67 4.11 1.68
C TRP A 158 0.25 4.30 0.23
N PHE A 159 0.17 3.21 -0.50
CA PHE A 159 -0.25 3.21 -1.90
C PHE A 159 -1.46 2.30 -2.08
N HIS A 160 -2.36 2.75 -2.95
CA HIS A 160 -3.41 1.93 -3.54
C HIS A 160 -2.77 1.09 -4.65
N VAL A 161 -2.83 -0.24 -4.53
CA VAL A 161 -2.34 -1.19 -5.51
C VAL A 161 -3.53 -1.95 -6.10
N SER A 162 -3.72 -1.83 -7.40
CA SER A 162 -4.69 -2.60 -8.18
C SER A 162 -3.97 -3.24 -9.37
N LYS A 163 -4.56 -4.29 -9.96
CA LYS A 163 -4.03 -4.91 -11.19
C LYS A 163 -3.87 -3.90 -12.33
N GLU A 164 -4.76 -2.91 -12.38
CA GLU A 164 -4.75 -1.82 -13.37
C GLU A 164 -3.69 -0.76 -13.06
N LEU A 165 -3.32 -0.60 -11.79
CA LEU A 165 -2.22 0.24 -11.31
C LEU A 165 -0.87 -0.48 -11.40
N SER A 166 -0.63 -1.28 -12.44
CA SER A 166 0.72 -1.53 -12.91
C SER A 166 1.29 -0.21 -13.44
N TYR A 167 1.60 0.74 -12.53
CA TYR A 167 1.78 2.17 -12.74
C TYR A 167 2.40 2.59 -14.08
N TYR A 168 1.75 3.57 -14.73
CA TYR A 168 2.40 4.54 -15.62
C TYR A 168 3.46 5.33 -14.84
#